data_AF-A0A9W8JRG2-F1
#
_entry.id   AF-A0A9W8JRG2-F1
#
_cell.length_a   1.000
_cell.length_b   1.000
_cell.length_c   1.000
_cell.angle_alpha   90.00
_cell.angle_beta   90.00
_cell.angle_gamma   90.00
#
_symmetry.space_group_name_H-M   'P 1'
#
loop_
_entity.id
_entity.type
_entity.pdbx_description
1 polymer ?
#
loop_
_entity_poly.entity_id
_entity_poly.type
_entity_poly.pdbx_seq_one_letter_code
_entity_poly.pdbx_strand_id
1 'polypeptide(L)'
;MSTPFTESGTDSDVFEFDEKISMLFVIQSASLSGIAITILIAYKLYHAVLRALRRRGRHQPDACDSSLFLTLMFGESLRVVGKVTILKWFNEGTITSPTAFCYAQGLIQTIGTNLIDWSTLAITIHTFLLLVLQWSGPAHIAKYLALGVWLMVGLIVGLTFGIRGIEIIGPAGQWCWVQSRHKTEQLLVEYLWMWIILVLTIVFYTIDALVIKGWVVIEGGARPRWVASEDRVQLKLTQADSEEERANKKMAVQLLL
;
A
#
# COMPACT_ATOMS: atom_id res chain seq x y z
N MET A 1 36.60 -12.07 -3.46
CA MET A 1 36.69 -12.54 -2.06
C MET A 1 35.27 -12.90 -1.67
N SER A 2 34.94 -14.17 -1.79
CA SER A 2 33.58 -14.69 -1.84
C SER A 2 33.24 -15.26 -0.48
N THR A 3 32.33 -14.64 0.26
CA THR A 3 31.81 -15.19 1.52
C THR A 3 30.82 -16.32 1.21
N PRO A 4 30.98 -17.51 1.80
CA PRO A 4 30.06 -18.60 1.56
C PRO A 4 28.74 -18.35 2.30
N PHE A 5 27.63 -18.50 1.59
CA PHE A 5 26.30 -18.65 2.18
C PHE A 5 26.26 -20.00 2.89
N THR A 6 26.37 -19.99 4.21
CA THR A 6 26.17 -21.19 5.02
C THR A 6 24.66 -21.44 5.14
N GLU A 7 24.21 -22.47 4.44
CA GLU A 7 22.97 -23.20 4.72
C GLU A 7 23.10 -23.83 6.12
N SER A 8 22.25 -23.45 7.06
CA SER A 8 22.02 -24.22 8.29
C SER A 8 20.52 -24.29 8.55
N GLY A 9 19.92 -25.39 8.10
CA GLY A 9 18.66 -25.86 8.63
C GLY A 9 18.95 -26.85 9.75
N THR A 10 18.22 -26.72 10.85
CA THR A 10 18.16 -27.67 11.98
C THR A 10 19.24 -27.53 13.07
N ASP A 11 19.30 -26.38 13.73
CA ASP A 11 19.49 -26.31 15.18
C ASP A 11 18.85 -25.01 15.67
N SER A 12 18.40 -24.98 16.92
CA SER A 12 17.87 -23.76 17.57
C SER A 12 19.02 -22.78 17.81
N ASP A 13 19.55 -22.21 16.74
CA ASP A 13 20.62 -21.24 16.77
C ASP A 13 20.11 -19.97 17.42
N VAL A 14 20.75 -19.63 18.53
CA VAL A 14 20.49 -18.38 19.24
C VAL A 14 20.88 -17.24 18.31
N PHE A 15 20.00 -16.25 18.17
CA PHE A 15 20.22 -15.12 17.27
C PHE A 15 21.56 -14.43 17.54
N GLU A 16 22.31 -14.20 16.46
CA GLU A 16 23.57 -13.47 16.49
C GLU A 16 23.33 -11.98 16.84
N PHE A 17 24.40 -11.27 17.19
CA PHE A 17 24.30 -9.88 17.66
C PHE A 17 23.82 -8.91 16.56
N ASP A 18 24.27 -9.12 15.34
CA ASP A 18 23.86 -8.38 14.15
C ASP A 18 22.38 -8.59 13.81
N GLU A 19 21.90 -9.83 13.93
CA GLU A 19 20.50 -10.19 13.74
C GLU A 19 19.59 -9.49 14.76
N LYS A 20 20.00 -9.46 16.02
CA LYS A 20 19.31 -8.73 17.09
C LYS A 20 19.24 -7.22 16.84
N ILE A 21 20.31 -6.61 16.32
CA ILE A 21 20.30 -5.19 15.94
C ILE A 21 19.27 -4.94 14.82
N SER A 22 19.26 -5.78 13.79
CA SER A 22 18.29 -5.69 12.70
C SER A 22 16.84 -5.78 13.21
N MET A 23 16.55 -6.71 14.12
CA MET A 23 15.24 -6.80 14.75
C MET A 23 14.83 -5.53 15.50
N LEU A 24 15.74 -4.91 16.26
CA LEU A 24 15.45 -3.68 16.99
C LEU A 24 15.01 -2.55 16.05
N PHE A 25 15.68 -2.39 14.90
CA PHE A 25 15.28 -1.42 13.89
C PHE A 25 13.90 -1.73 13.29
N VAL A 26 13.60 -3.00 13.02
CA VAL A 26 12.29 -3.43 12.53
C VAL A 26 11.19 -3.14 13.56
N ILE A 27 11.43 -3.43 14.84
CA ILE A 27 10.47 -3.18 15.93
C ILE A 27 10.23 -1.67 16.09
N GLN A 28 11.28 -0.85 16.09
CA GLN A 28 11.15 0.60 16.23
C GLN A 28 10.39 1.24 15.06
N SER A 29 10.76 0.87 13.83
CA SER A 29 10.09 1.37 12.62
C SER A 29 8.63 0.92 12.53
N ALA A 30 8.33 -0.35 12.84
CA ALA A 30 6.96 -0.85 12.89
C ALA A 30 6.14 -0.12 13.97
N SER A 31 6.74 0.15 15.14
CA SER A 31 6.07 0.87 16.23
C SER A 31 5.74 2.32 15.83
N LEU A 32 6.69 3.03 15.20
CA LEU A 32 6.48 4.39 14.71
C LEU A 32 5.39 4.44 13.63
N SER A 33 5.44 3.52 12.66
CA SER A 33 4.41 3.39 11.63
C SER A 33 3.04 3.09 12.24
N GLY A 34 2.97 2.14 13.18
CA GLY A 34 1.75 1.77 13.90
C GLY A 34 1.11 2.93 14.65
N ILE A 35 1.91 3.76 15.33
CA ILE A 35 1.42 4.97 16.02
C ILE A 35 0.83 5.94 15.00
N ALA A 36 1.54 6.20 13.89
CA ALA A 36 1.07 7.12 12.86
C ALA A 36 -0.27 6.68 12.25
N ILE A 37 -0.41 5.39 11.92
CA ILE A 37 -1.65 4.82 11.36
C ILE A 37 -2.78 4.90 12.37
N THR A 38 -2.52 4.58 13.63
CA THR A 38 -3.52 4.64 14.70
C THR A 38 -4.05 6.07 14.86
N ILE A 39 -3.16 7.07 14.84
CA ILE A 39 -3.54 8.48 14.88
C ILE A 39 -4.39 8.87 13.67
N LEU A 40 -4.00 8.45 12.45
CA LEU A 40 -4.74 8.77 11.23
C LEU A 40 -6.15 8.14 11.23
N ILE A 41 -6.26 6.87 11.61
CA ILE A 41 -7.55 6.17 11.71
C ILE A 41 -8.42 6.82 12.79
N ALA A 42 -7.86 7.12 13.96
CA ALA A 42 -8.58 7.79 15.04
C ALA A 42 -9.07 9.19 14.63
N TYR A 43 -8.23 9.97 13.96
CA TYR A 43 -8.58 11.30 13.44
C TYR A 43 -9.75 11.20 12.43
N LYS A 44 -9.67 10.25 11.50
CA LYS A 44 -10.73 10.04 10.50
C LYS A 44 -12.03 9.57 11.13
N LEU A 45 -11.96 8.63 12.08
CA LEU A 45 -13.13 8.15 12.82
C LEU A 45 -13.76 9.27 13.64
N TYR A 46 -12.96 10.05 14.37
CA TYR A 46 -13.43 11.21 15.13
C TYR A 46 -14.16 12.21 14.23
N HIS A 47 -13.58 12.55 13.07
CA HIS A 47 -14.19 13.51 12.15
C HIS A 47 -15.44 12.93 11.47
N ALA A 48 -15.49 11.62 11.20
CA ALA A 48 -16.69 10.95 10.68
C ALA A 48 -17.82 10.95 11.71
N VAL A 49 -17.52 10.62 12.97
CA VAL A 49 -18.49 10.64 14.08
C VAL A 49 -18.99 12.06 14.33
N LEU A 50 -18.09 13.05 14.40
CA LEU A 50 -18.47 14.45 14.60
C LEU A 50 -19.38 14.96 13.46
N ARG A 51 -19.11 14.56 12.21
CA ARG A 51 -19.98 14.86 11.06
C ARG A 51 -21.35 14.18 11.17
N ALA A 52 -21.39 12.90 11.56
CA ALA A 52 -22.64 12.17 11.77
C ALA A 52 -23.50 12.79 12.88
N LEU A 53 -22.86 13.19 13.99
CA LEU A 53 -23.52 13.85 15.12
C LEU A 53 -24.04 15.25 14.76
N ARG A 54 -23.32 16.01 13.91
CA ARG A 54 -23.71 17.38 13.53
C ARG A 54 -24.79 17.48 12.45
N ARG A 55 -25.36 16.37 11.96
CA ARG A 55 -26.38 16.30 10.88
C ARG A 55 -26.13 17.25 9.69
N ARG A 56 -24.86 17.58 9.41
CA ARG A 56 -24.51 18.57 8.38
C ARG A 56 -24.39 17.86 7.05
N GLY A 57 -25.25 18.26 6.12
CA GLY A 57 -25.48 17.61 4.84
C GLY A 57 -24.30 17.63 3.85
N ARG A 58 -24.50 16.78 2.83
CA ARG A 58 -23.66 16.44 1.65
C ARG A 58 -22.25 15.92 1.96
N HIS A 59 -22.13 14.60 1.79
CA HIS A 59 -20.87 13.87 1.67
C HIS A 59 -20.08 14.43 0.48
N GLN A 60 -19.04 15.22 0.75
CA GLN A 60 -18.05 15.58 -0.25
C GLN A 60 -16.97 14.48 -0.23
N PRO A 61 -16.77 13.75 -1.33
CA PRO A 61 -15.81 12.65 -1.36
C PRO A 61 -14.40 13.21 -1.23
N ASP A 62 -13.77 12.99 -0.08
CA ASP A 62 -12.34 13.20 0.11
C ASP A 62 -11.56 12.06 -0.56
N ALA A 63 -10.39 12.36 -1.13
CA ALA A 63 -9.49 11.33 -1.67
C ALA A 63 -9.12 10.26 -0.62
N CYS A 64 -9.08 10.67 0.65
CA CYS A 64 -8.80 9.80 1.80
C CYS A 64 -10.01 8.93 2.24
N ASP A 65 -11.22 9.24 1.78
CA ASP A 65 -12.41 8.43 2.03
C ASP A 65 -12.59 7.34 0.93
N SER A 66 -11.59 7.22 0.04
CA SER A 66 -11.52 6.14 -0.96
C SER A 66 -11.35 4.78 -0.28
N SER A 67 -12.15 3.81 -0.71
CA SER A 67 -12.05 2.42 -0.24
C SER A 67 -10.66 1.81 -0.44
N LEU A 68 -9.91 2.26 -1.45
CA LEU A 68 -8.54 1.82 -1.69
C LEU A 68 -7.59 2.25 -0.58
N PHE A 69 -7.71 3.50 -0.11
CA PHE A 69 -6.90 4.01 0.99
C PHE A 69 -7.18 3.25 2.28
N LEU A 70 -8.45 2.94 2.56
CA LEU A 70 -8.83 2.13 3.72
C LEU A 70 -8.26 0.71 3.65
N THR A 71 -8.30 0.05 2.49
CA THR A 71 -7.68 -1.27 2.31
C THR A 71 -6.17 -1.22 2.55
N LEU A 72 -5.48 -0.18 2.06
CA LEU A 72 -4.06 0.01 2.28
C LEU A 72 -3.73 0.20 3.77
N MET A 73 -4.47 1.06 4.48
CA MET A 73 -4.30 1.28 5.92
C MET A 73 -4.57 0.00 6.74
N PHE A 74 -5.55 -0.80 6.32
CA PHE A 74 -5.83 -2.08 6.94
C PHE A 74 -4.68 -3.09 6.72
N GLY A 75 -4.15 -3.18 5.50
CA GLY A 75 -2.99 -4.01 5.19
C GLY A 75 -1.75 -3.60 6.00
N GLU A 76 -1.50 -2.30 6.13
CA GLU A 76 -0.40 -1.77 6.93
C GLU A 76 -0.57 -2.09 8.42
N SER A 77 -1.80 -2.02 8.94
CA SER A 77 -2.10 -2.41 10.33
C SER A 77 -1.76 -3.89 10.57
N LEU A 78 -2.15 -4.79 9.66
CA LEU A 78 -1.81 -6.21 9.74
C LEU A 78 -0.28 -6.42 9.67
N ARG A 79 0.39 -5.78 8.72
CA ARG A 79 1.85 -5.89 8.57
C ARG A 79 2.58 -5.42 9.83
N VAL A 80 2.17 -4.30 10.42
CA VAL A 80 2.72 -3.79 11.68
C VAL A 80 2.54 -4.80 12.81
N VAL A 81 1.36 -5.41 12.96
CA VAL A 81 1.14 -6.47 13.96
C VAL A 81 2.10 -7.64 13.76
N GLY A 82 2.28 -8.10 12.52
CA GLY A 82 3.22 -9.18 12.20
C GLY A 82 4.71 -8.82 12.45
N LYS A 83 5.07 -7.54 12.38
CA LYS A 83 6.44 -7.06 12.65
C LYS A 83 6.70 -6.78 14.13
N VAL A 84 5.73 -6.24 14.86
CA VAL A 84 5.88 -5.98 16.31
C VAL A 84 5.99 -7.29 17.10
N THR A 85 5.35 -8.37 16.63
CA THR A 85 5.48 -9.70 17.26
C THR A 85 6.90 -10.27 17.21
N ILE A 86 7.81 -9.71 16.39
CA ILE A 86 9.25 -10.05 16.42
C ILE A 86 9.88 -9.76 17.79
N LEU A 87 9.33 -8.81 18.56
CA LEU A 87 9.79 -8.53 19.92
C LEU A 87 9.75 -9.77 20.83
N LYS A 88 8.81 -10.69 20.58
CA LYS A 88 8.76 -11.96 21.31
C LYS A 88 10.01 -12.80 21.03
N TRP A 89 10.37 -12.98 19.76
CA TRP A 89 11.54 -13.75 19.35
C TRP A 89 12.84 -13.08 19.79
N PHE A 90 12.88 -11.75 19.80
CA PHE A 90 14.01 -11.00 20.35
C PHE A 90 14.26 -11.35 21.82
N ASN A 91 13.20 -11.43 22.64
CA ASN A 91 13.30 -11.77 24.06
C ASN A 91 13.64 -13.25 24.29
N GLU A 92 13.08 -14.15 23.49
CA GLU A 92 13.32 -15.59 23.60
C GLU A 92 14.70 -16.00 23.02
N GLY A 93 15.29 -15.18 22.17
CA GLY A 93 16.59 -15.43 21.56
C GLY A 93 16.58 -16.51 20.47
N THR A 94 15.45 -17.17 20.23
CA THR A 94 15.22 -18.17 19.18
C THR A 94 13.75 -18.15 18.73
N ILE A 95 13.43 -18.74 17.57
CA ILE A 95 12.03 -18.93 17.13
C ILE A 95 11.54 -20.30 17.57
N THR A 96 10.46 -20.32 18.35
CA THR A 96 9.78 -21.55 18.74
C THR A 96 8.78 -21.96 17.65
N SER A 97 9.10 -23.04 16.92
CA SER A 97 8.27 -23.64 15.86
C SER A 97 8.25 -25.17 15.98
N PRO A 98 7.14 -25.85 15.68
CA PRO A 98 5.85 -25.33 15.24
C PRO A 98 5.00 -24.77 16.40
N THR A 99 4.52 -23.54 16.28
CA THR A 99 3.60 -22.92 17.25
C THR A 99 2.50 -22.12 16.55
N ALA A 100 1.30 -22.08 17.15
CA ALA A 100 0.19 -21.27 16.62
C ALA A 100 0.54 -19.78 16.51
N PHE A 101 1.42 -19.28 17.37
CA PHE A 101 1.91 -17.90 17.31
C PHE A 101 2.74 -17.65 16.04
N CYS A 102 3.65 -18.56 15.70
CA CYS A 102 4.46 -18.49 14.49
C CYS A 102 3.60 -18.52 13.23
N TYR A 103 2.61 -19.41 13.18
CA TYR A 103 1.66 -19.49 12.08
C TYR A 103 0.81 -18.23 11.92
N ALA A 104 0.28 -17.71 13.03
CA ALA A 104 -0.49 -16.47 13.02
C ALA A 104 0.34 -15.28 12.55
N GLN A 105 1.59 -15.15 13.02
CA GLN A 105 2.50 -14.08 12.59
C GLN A 105 2.74 -14.13 11.08
N GLY A 106 3.14 -15.29 10.55
CA GLY A 106 3.44 -15.45 9.13
C GLY A 106 2.21 -15.19 8.25
N LEU A 107 1.05 -15.66 8.67
CA LEU A 107 -0.20 -15.45 7.93
C LEU A 107 -0.61 -13.97 7.91
N ILE A 108 -0.61 -13.32 9.08
CA ILE A 108 -0.95 -11.89 9.20
C ILE A 108 -0.01 -11.03 8.36
N GLN A 109 1.30 -11.31 8.40
CA GLN A 109 2.29 -10.57 7.62
C GLN A 109 2.10 -10.79 6.11
N THR A 110 1.81 -12.02 5.69
CA THR A 110 1.59 -12.37 4.28
C THR A 110 0.36 -11.66 3.71
N ILE A 111 -0.75 -11.68 4.45
CA ILE A 111 -1.99 -11.00 4.07
C ILE A 111 -1.76 -9.48 4.03
N GLY A 112 -1.14 -8.92 5.07
CA GLY A 112 -0.88 -7.48 5.16
C GLY A 112 -0.02 -6.97 4.01
N THR A 113 1.08 -7.66 3.71
CA THR A 113 2.01 -7.28 2.63
C THR A 113 1.33 -7.33 1.26
N ASN A 114 0.62 -8.42 0.96
CA ASN A 114 -0.14 -8.53 -0.29
C ASN A 114 -1.23 -7.44 -0.41
N LEU A 115 -1.95 -7.10 0.67
CA LEU A 115 -2.94 -6.03 0.64
C LEU A 115 -2.30 -4.69 0.26
N ILE A 116 -1.14 -4.37 0.83
CA ILE A 116 -0.44 -3.11 0.58
C ILE A 116 0.01 -3.05 -0.88
N ASP A 117 0.66 -4.10 -1.38
CA ASP A 117 1.23 -4.11 -2.73
C ASP A 117 0.13 -3.96 -3.79
N TRP A 118 -0.92 -4.77 -3.70
CA TRP A 118 -2.04 -4.71 -4.64
C TRP A 118 -2.86 -3.42 -4.51
N SER A 119 -3.04 -2.89 -3.30
CA SER A 119 -3.68 -1.57 -3.11
C SER A 119 -2.85 -0.46 -3.73
N THR A 120 -1.51 -0.51 -3.60
CA THR A 120 -0.60 0.48 -4.17
C THR A 120 -0.68 0.47 -5.69
N LEU A 121 -0.67 -0.70 -6.32
CA LEU A 121 -0.86 -0.82 -7.77
C LEU A 121 -2.22 -0.27 -8.19
N ALA A 122 -3.30 -0.63 -7.48
CA ALA A 122 -4.65 -0.18 -7.79
C ALA A 122 -4.80 1.35 -7.66
N ILE A 123 -4.22 1.97 -6.63
CA ILE A 123 -4.19 3.43 -6.45
C ILE A 123 -3.42 4.07 -7.61
N THR A 124 -2.27 3.51 -7.98
CA THR A 124 -1.44 4.04 -9.06
C THR A 124 -2.19 4.01 -10.40
N ILE A 125 -2.82 2.88 -10.74
CA ILE A 125 -3.63 2.75 -11.96
C ILE A 125 -4.81 3.73 -11.91
N HIS A 126 -5.49 3.84 -10.75
CA HIS A 126 -6.62 4.77 -10.62
C HIS A 126 -6.20 6.22 -10.84
N THR A 127 -5.08 6.64 -10.25
CA THR A 127 -4.50 7.98 -10.45
C THR A 127 -4.11 8.20 -11.91
N PHE A 128 -3.48 7.24 -12.56
CA PHE A 128 -3.13 7.31 -13.98
C PHE A 128 -4.36 7.52 -14.87
N LEU A 129 -5.44 6.75 -14.66
CA LEU A 129 -6.68 6.90 -15.42
C LEU A 129 -7.32 8.29 -15.21
N LEU A 130 -7.24 8.85 -14.01
CA LEU A 130 -7.80 10.16 -13.70
C LEU A 130 -6.95 11.31 -14.26
N LEU A 131 -5.61 11.24 -14.14
CA LEU A 131 -4.71 12.32 -14.54
C LEU A 131 -4.41 12.30 -16.04
N VAL A 132 -4.10 11.13 -16.58
CA VAL A 132 -3.56 10.98 -17.93
C VAL A 132 -4.68 10.83 -18.94
N LEU A 133 -5.65 9.97 -18.66
CA LEU A 133 -6.80 9.76 -19.55
C LEU A 133 -7.93 10.76 -19.29
N GLN A 134 -7.79 11.62 -18.28
CA GLN A 134 -8.83 12.56 -17.82
C GLN A 134 -10.20 11.88 -17.69
N TRP A 135 -10.19 10.59 -17.33
CA TRP A 135 -11.39 9.80 -17.39
C TRP A 135 -12.29 10.17 -16.21
N SER A 136 -13.43 10.80 -16.48
CA SER A 136 -14.48 11.04 -15.50
C SER A 136 -15.23 9.72 -15.19
N GLY A 137 -14.52 8.77 -14.60
CA GLY A 137 -15.08 7.47 -14.25
C GLY A 137 -16.11 7.58 -13.12
N PRO A 138 -17.07 6.64 -13.02
CA PRO A 138 -18.06 6.63 -11.96
C PRO A 138 -17.43 6.59 -10.55
N ALA A 139 -18.06 7.28 -9.59
CA ALA A 139 -17.59 7.40 -8.19
C ALA A 139 -17.40 6.04 -7.46
N HIS A 140 -17.90 4.95 -8.04
CA HIS A 140 -17.82 3.60 -7.49
C HIS A 140 -16.58 2.81 -7.94
N ILE A 141 -15.78 3.30 -8.90
CA ILE A 141 -14.60 2.58 -9.41
C ILE A 141 -13.64 2.18 -8.28
N ALA A 142 -13.36 3.10 -7.35
CA ALA A 142 -12.48 2.81 -6.22
C ALA A 142 -12.98 1.62 -5.36
N LYS A 143 -14.30 1.43 -5.27
CA LYS A 143 -14.91 0.31 -4.52
C LYS A 143 -14.71 -1.01 -5.26
N TYR A 144 -14.91 -1.00 -6.58
CA TYR A 144 -14.66 -2.19 -7.42
C TYR A 144 -13.18 -2.57 -7.44
N LEU A 145 -12.27 -1.58 -7.53
CA LEU A 145 -10.83 -1.83 -7.44
C LEU A 145 -10.44 -2.39 -6.07
N ALA A 146 -10.97 -1.82 -4.98
CA ALA A 146 -10.72 -2.36 -3.64
C ALA A 146 -11.24 -3.80 -3.50
N LEU A 147 -12.44 -4.11 -4.02
CA LEU A 147 -12.94 -5.47 -4.06
C LEU A 147 -12.02 -6.40 -4.86
N GLY A 148 -11.52 -5.94 -6.01
CA GLY A 148 -10.55 -6.67 -6.83
C GLY A 148 -9.26 -6.99 -6.07
N VAL A 149 -8.74 -6.04 -5.27
CA VAL A 149 -7.58 -6.27 -4.39
C VAL A 149 -7.87 -7.39 -3.39
N TRP A 150 -9.00 -7.32 -2.69
CA TRP A 150 -9.39 -8.36 -1.71
C TRP A 150 -9.54 -9.74 -2.36
N LEU A 151 -10.13 -9.81 -3.55
CA LEU A 151 -10.26 -11.06 -4.30
C LEU A 151 -8.89 -11.61 -4.74
N MET A 152 -7.99 -10.75 -5.23
CA MET A 152 -6.64 -11.18 -5.62
C MET A 152 -5.82 -11.69 -4.44
N VAL A 153 -5.84 -10.96 -3.32
CA VAL A 153 -5.16 -11.41 -2.08
C VAL A 153 -5.77 -12.72 -1.61
N GLY A 154 -7.10 -12.81 -1.54
CA GLY A 154 -7.81 -14.02 -1.13
C GLY A 154 -7.49 -15.22 -2.04
N LEU A 155 -7.33 -14.99 -3.35
CA LEU A 155 -6.91 -16.01 -4.29
C LEU A 155 -5.48 -16.45 -4.06
N ILE A 156 -4.52 -15.52 -3.93
CA ILE A 156 -3.09 -15.85 -3.73
C ILE A 156 -2.89 -16.59 -2.41
N VAL A 157 -3.41 -16.04 -1.31
CA VAL A 157 -3.31 -16.62 0.04
C VAL A 157 -4.08 -17.94 0.08
N GLY A 158 -5.32 -17.95 -0.40
CA GLY A 158 -6.17 -19.15 -0.41
C GLY A 158 -5.61 -20.29 -1.25
N LEU A 159 -5.04 -20.01 -2.42
CA LEU A 159 -4.42 -21.02 -3.27
C LEU A 159 -3.14 -21.58 -2.62
N THR A 160 -2.31 -20.70 -2.06
CA THR A 160 -1.03 -21.10 -1.44
C THR A 160 -1.26 -22.00 -0.23
N PHE A 161 -2.13 -21.58 0.69
CA PHE A 161 -2.41 -22.35 1.91
C PHE A 161 -3.41 -23.50 1.68
N GLY A 162 -4.27 -23.41 0.67
CA GLY A 162 -5.22 -24.46 0.33
C GLY A 162 -4.58 -25.71 -0.28
N ILE A 163 -3.50 -25.54 -1.06
CA ILE A 163 -2.78 -26.67 -1.68
C ILE A 163 -1.83 -27.35 -0.69
N ARG A 164 -1.11 -26.59 0.12
CA ARG A 164 -0.01 -27.09 0.96
C ARG A 164 -0.31 -27.14 2.46
N GLY A 165 -1.40 -26.52 2.92
CA GLY A 165 -1.70 -26.34 4.33
C GLY A 165 -0.90 -25.20 4.98
N ILE A 166 -1.22 -24.89 6.24
CA ILE A 166 -0.56 -23.84 7.02
C ILE A 166 0.86 -24.20 7.49
N GLU A 167 1.21 -25.49 7.39
CA GLU A 167 2.50 -26.06 7.80
C GLU A 167 3.70 -25.55 6.97
N ILE A 168 3.43 -24.87 5.85
CA ILE A 168 4.48 -24.19 5.07
C ILE A 168 5.06 -22.97 5.79
N ILE A 169 4.35 -22.43 6.78
CA ILE A 169 4.85 -21.32 7.62
C ILE A 169 5.85 -21.91 8.62
N GLY A 170 6.96 -21.22 8.85
CA GLY A 170 7.95 -21.60 9.83
C GLY A 170 9.01 -20.52 9.99
N PRO A 171 10.12 -20.84 10.68
CA PRO A 171 11.22 -19.90 10.86
C PRO A 171 11.82 -19.54 9.50
N ALA A 172 11.85 -18.25 9.18
CA ALA A 172 12.40 -17.70 7.94
C ALA A 172 13.35 -16.54 8.28
N GLY A 173 14.48 -16.88 8.92
CA GLY A 173 15.40 -15.92 9.51
C GLY A 173 14.88 -15.41 10.86
N GLN A 174 14.60 -14.11 10.94
CA GLN A 174 14.29 -13.40 12.20
C GLN A 174 12.79 -13.34 12.55
N TRP A 175 11.93 -13.93 11.71
CA TRP A 175 10.49 -13.97 11.90
C TRP A 175 9.90 -15.25 11.29
N CYS A 176 8.61 -15.47 11.56
CA CYS A 176 7.87 -16.56 10.95
C CYS A 176 7.27 -16.15 9.61
N TRP A 177 7.56 -16.92 8.57
CA TRP A 177 7.03 -16.73 7.21
C TRP A 177 7.06 -18.06 6.45
N VAL A 178 6.67 -18.07 5.17
CA VAL A 178 6.75 -19.27 4.34
C VAL A 178 8.21 -19.73 4.29
N GLN A 179 8.47 -21.00 4.64
CA GLN A 179 9.83 -21.53 4.80
C GLN A 179 10.61 -21.54 3.48
N SER A 180 11.92 -21.27 3.54
CA SER A 180 12.82 -21.25 2.38
C SER A 180 12.97 -22.59 1.65
N ARG A 181 12.55 -23.70 2.27
CA ARG A 181 12.44 -25.01 1.61
C ARG A 181 11.39 -24.99 0.48
N HIS A 182 10.39 -24.13 0.59
CA HIS A 182 9.26 -24.00 -0.33
C HIS A 182 9.44 -22.75 -1.22
N LYS A 183 10.53 -22.72 -2.01
CA LYS A 183 10.88 -21.56 -2.84
C LYS A 183 9.82 -21.21 -3.88
N THR A 184 9.16 -22.22 -4.45
CA THR A 184 8.08 -22.04 -5.44
C THR A 184 6.89 -21.31 -4.83
N GLU A 185 6.54 -21.68 -3.61
CA GLU A 185 5.45 -21.09 -2.84
C GLU A 185 5.79 -19.66 -2.41
N GLN A 186 7.03 -19.41 -1.95
CA GLN A 186 7.52 -18.05 -1.68
C GLN A 186 7.44 -17.15 -2.91
N LEU A 187 7.78 -17.70 -4.09
CA LEU A 187 7.74 -16.95 -5.34
C LEU A 187 6.30 -16.56 -5.69
N LEU A 188 5.35 -17.49 -5.58
CA LEU A 188 3.95 -17.27 -5.95
C LEU A 188 3.18 -16.43 -4.94
N VAL A 189 3.52 -16.51 -3.65
CA VAL A 189 2.77 -15.82 -2.59
C VAL A 189 3.13 -14.34 -2.47
N GLU A 190 4.36 -13.95 -2.82
CA GLU A 190 4.85 -12.58 -2.60
C GLU A 190 5.83 -12.13 -3.67
N TYR A 191 6.96 -12.83 -3.87
CA TYR A 191 8.07 -12.26 -4.64
C TYR A 191 7.74 -11.96 -6.10
N LEU A 192 7.03 -12.86 -6.81
CA LEU A 192 6.67 -12.65 -8.22
C LEU A 192 5.84 -11.37 -8.39
N TRP A 193 4.83 -11.21 -7.53
CA TRP A 193 3.91 -10.07 -7.58
C TRP A 193 4.59 -8.78 -7.16
N MET A 194 5.42 -8.82 -6.12
CA MET A 194 6.21 -7.68 -5.67
C MET A 194 7.04 -7.09 -6.81
N TRP A 195 7.75 -7.90 -7.59
CA TRP A 195 8.55 -7.43 -8.73
C TRP A 195 7.69 -6.85 -9.86
N ILE A 196 6.58 -7.52 -10.21
CA ILE A 196 5.66 -7.03 -11.25
C ILE A 196 5.05 -5.69 -10.83
N ILE A 197 4.57 -5.59 -9.59
CA ILE A 197 3.97 -4.38 -9.03
C ILE A 197 5.00 -3.25 -8.96
N LEU A 198 6.23 -3.54 -8.53
CA LEU A 198 7.32 -2.56 -8.50
C LEU A 198 7.58 -1.96 -9.89
N VAL A 199 7.73 -2.80 -10.92
CA VAL A 199 7.97 -2.32 -12.29
C VAL A 199 6.79 -1.50 -12.80
N LEU A 200 5.56 -1.98 -12.61
CA LEU A 200 4.36 -1.27 -13.06
C LEU A 200 4.19 0.07 -12.35
N THR A 201 4.37 0.13 -11.03
CA THR A 201 4.25 1.37 -10.25
C THR A 201 5.29 2.40 -10.66
N ILE A 202 6.55 1.98 -10.90
CA ILE A 202 7.61 2.88 -11.42
C ILE A 202 7.19 3.46 -12.78
N VAL A 203 6.71 2.63 -13.70
CA VAL A 203 6.29 3.08 -15.03
C VAL A 203 5.14 4.08 -14.94
N PHE A 204 4.07 3.74 -14.23
CA PHE A 204 2.90 4.61 -14.12
C PHE A 204 3.20 5.91 -13.38
N TYR A 205 3.90 5.88 -12.25
CA TYR A 205 4.25 7.11 -11.54
C TYR A 205 5.21 8.01 -12.33
N THR A 206 6.09 7.42 -13.15
CA THR A 206 6.93 8.21 -14.06
C THR A 206 6.06 8.95 -15.07
N ILE A 207 5.05 8.29 -15.66
CA ILE A 207 4.14 8.93 -16.60
C ILE A 207 3.29 10.01 -15.91
N ASP A 208 2.74 9.72 -14.73
CA ASP A 208 1.97 10.68 -13.93
C ASP A 208 2.80 11.94 -13.63
N ALA A 209 4.07 11.76 -13.24
CA ALA A 209 4.97 12.87 -12.96
C ALA A 209 5.26 13.73 -14.22
N LEU A 210 5.36 13.12 -15.40
CA LEU A 210 5.53 13.84 -16.67
C LEU A 210 4.28 14.65 -17.04
N VAL A 211 3.09 14.10 -16.80
CA VAL A 211 1.81 14.77 -17.05
C VAL A 211 1.58 15.91 -16.06
N ILE A 212 1.83 15.70 -14.76
CA ILE A 212 1.69 16.75 -13.73
C ILE A 212 2.67 17.92 -14.00
N LYS A 213 3.88 17.63 -14.50
CA LYS A 213 4.83 18.68 -14.91
C LYS A 213 4.42 19.42 -16.20
N GLY A 214 3.35 18.99 -16.86
CA GLY A 214 2.86 19.58 -18.11
C GLY A 214 3.79 19.32 -19.31
N TRP A 215 4.62 18.27 -19.24
CA TRP A 215 5.47 17.91 -20.38
C TRP A 215 4.67 17.19 -21.47
N VAL A 216 3.58 16.53 -21.08
CA VAL A 216 2.69 15.77 -21.96
C VAL A 216 1.26 16.22 -21.71
N VAL A 217 0.59 16.72 -22.74
CA VAL A 217 -0.85 17.03 -22.73
C VAL A 217 -1.55 16.07 -23.68
N ILE A 218 -2.61 15.41 -23.19
CA ILE A 218 -3.41 14.46 -23.95
C ILE A 218 -4.76 15.12 -24.19
N GLU A 219 -4.91 15.80 -25.32
CA GLU A 219 -6.21 16.32 -25.76
C GLU A 219 -7.02 15.20 -26.41
N GLY A 220 -8.30 15.06 -26.02
CA GLY A 220 -9.34 14.46 -26.85
C GLY A 220 -9.15 13.01 -27.29
N GLY A 221 -8.45 12.18 -26.51
CA GLY A 221 -8.35 10.74 -26.77
C GLY A 221 -7.14 10.33 -27.61
N ALA A 222 -6.12 9.86 -26.90
CA ALA A 222 -5.09 8.93 -27.36
C ALA A 222 -3.86 9.45 -28.15
N ARG A 223 -3.61 10.75 -28.28
CA ARG A 223 -2.30 11.24 -28.78
C ARG A 223 -1.55 12.05 -27.72
N PRO A 224 -0.45 11.52 -27.14
CA PRO A 224 0.40 12.29 -26.27
C PRO A 224 1.14 13.36 -27.09
N ARG A 225 0.87 14.64 -26.84
CA ARG A 225 1.61 15.75 -27.42
C ARG A 225 2.64 16.25 -26.43
N TRP A 226 3.91 16.25 -26.83
CA TRP A 226 4.99 16.87 -26.07
C TRP A 226 4.85 18.39 -26.17
N VAL A 227 4.79 19.05 -25.01
CA VAL A 227 4.57 20.49 -24.93
C VAL A 227 5.89 21.22 -24.74
N ALA A 228 6.22 22.12 -25.68
CA ALA A 228 7.41 22.95 -25.66
C ALA A 228 7.36 23.93 -24.46
N SER A 229 8.51 24.47 -24.07
CA SER A 229 8.62 25.26 -22.82
C SER A 229 7.74 26.50 -22.77
N GLU A 230 7.47 27.11 -23.93
CA GLU A 230 6.68 28.33 -24.05
C GLU A 230 5.18 28.04 -23.85
N ASP A 231 4.68 27.00 -24.51
CA ASP A 231 3.31 26.49 -24.34
C ASP A 231 3.03 26.07 -22.88
N ARG A 232 4.04 25.60 -22.13
CA ARG A 232 3.89 25.26 -20.70
C ARG A 232 3.59 26.47 -19.83
N VAL A 233 4.19 27.62 -20.14
CA VAL A 233 3.95 28.87 -19.40
C VAL A 233 2.53 29.34 -19.66
N GLN A 234 2.09 29.29 -20.93
CA GLN A 234 0.72 29.60 -21.32
C GLN A 234 -0.29 28.70 -20.62
N LEU A 235 -0.07 27.37 -20.59
CA LEU A 235 -1.00 26.44 -19.94
C LEU A 235 -1.17 26.73 -18.44
N LYS A 236 -0.07 27.08 -17.75
CA LYS A 236 -0.12 27.48 -16.33
C LYS A 236 -0.87 28.79 -16.10
N LEU A 237 -0.67 29.77 -16.98
CA LEU A 237 -1.40 31.04 -16.93
C LEU A 237 -2.90 30.82 -17.14
N THR A 238 -3.29 30.04 -18.16
CA THR A 238 -4.70 29.74 -18.43
C THR A 238 -5.35 28.96 -17.30
N GLN A 239 -4.63 28.02 -16.68
CA GLN A 239 -5.14 27.26 -15.54
C GLN A 239 -5.32 28.16 -14.30
N ALA A 240 -4.38 29.07 -14.02
CA ALA A 240 -4.48 30.03 -12.92
C ALA A 240 -5.69 30.96 -13.09
N ASP A 241 -5.91 31.51 -14.29
CA ASP A 241 -7.07 32.35 -14.59
C ASP A 241 -8.39 31.60 -14.33
N SER A 242 -8.46 30.32 -14.72
CA SER A 242 -9.67 29.51 -14.54
C SER A 242 -10.00 29.21 -13.06
N GLU A 243 -8.98 29.05 -12.22
CA GLU A 243 -9.15 28.83 -10.78
C GLU A 243 -9.65 30.10 -10.08
N GLU A 244 -9.08 31.26 -10.44
CA GLU A 244 -9.49 32.56 -9.94
C GLU A 244 -10.94 32.86 -10.32
N GLU A 245 -11.33 32.62 -11.57
CA GLU A 245 -12.71 32.81 -12.02
C GLU A 245 -13.69 31.92 -11.25
N ARG A 246 -13.30 30.68 -10.94
CA ARG A 246 -14.12 29.74 -10.15
C ARG A 246 -14.23 30.17 -8.68
N ALA A 247 -13.17 30.73 -8.10
CA ALA A 247 -13.19 31.29 -6.75
C ALA A 247 -14.13 32.50 -6.68
N ASN A 248 -14.05 33.40 -7.66
CA ASN A 248 -14.91 34.58 -7.77
C ASN A 248 -16.39 34.20 -7.92
N LYS A 249 -16.72 33.18 -8.74
CA LYS A 249 -18.09 32.66 -8.87
C LYS A 249 -18.63 32.10 -7.55
N LYS A 250 -17.79 31.40 -6.76
CA LYS A 250 -18.20 30.88 -5.44
C LYS A 250 -18.47 32.00 -4.44
N MET A 251 -17.64 33.05 -4.43
CA MET A 251 -17.86 34.22 -3.57
C MET A 251 -19.15 34.97 -3.95
N ALA A 252 -19.41 35.16 -5.25
CA ALA A 252 -20.63 35.79 -5.72
C ALA A 252 -21.91 35.03 -5.31
N VAL A 253 -21.88 33.69 -5.36
CA VAL A 253 -23.01 32.85 -4.92
C VAL A 253 -23.22 32.93 -3.40
N GLN A 254 -22.15 33.08 -2.61
CA GLN A 254 -22.27 33.24 -1.14
C GLN A 254 -22.81 34.61 -0.72
N LEU A 255 -22.66 35.65 -1.54
CA LEU A 255 -23.21 36.99 -1.27
C LEU A 255 -24.70 37.12 -1.62
N LEU A 256 -25.26 36.14 -2.35
CA LEU A 256 -26.68 36.10 -2.75
C LEU A 256 -27.56 35.24 -1.81
N LEU A 257 -26.97 34.63 -0.76
CA LEU A 257 -27.64 33.81 0.27
C LEU A 257 -27.52 34.50 1.64
#